data_AF-A0A495T4R0-F1
#
_entry.id   AF-A0A495T4R0-F1
#
_cell.length_a   1.000
_cell.length_b   1.000
_cell.length_c   1.000
_cell.angle_alpha   90.00
_cell.angle_beta   90.00
_cell.angle_gamma   90.00
#
_symmetry.space_group_name_H-M   'P 1'
#
loop_
_entity.id
_entity.type
_entity.pdbx_description
1 polymer ?
#
loop_
_entity_poly.entity_id
_entity_poly.type
_entity_poly.pdbx_seq_one_letter_code
_entity_poly.pdbx_strand_id
1 'polypeptide(L)'
;MKKIAASVLVALVLAGCSSPEKQAKQAEQFLHNETGLAAAQRNATVNCDAQNCDAAWALTKRYIEQHSDTHVTRADAVAIETDVPSGSGDAAFSASRDAKGAGATLTLFAQCRGMYGPDGAKGSDYDECAEKILKTQNGYVAFLRAHTSGQ
;
A
#
# COMPACT_ATOMS: atom_id res chain seq x y z
N MET A 1 16.25 -38.91 58.36
CA MET A 1 14.88 -38.35 58.38
C MET A 1 14.88 -37.03 57.62
N LYS A 2 13.88 -36.85 56.74
CA LYS A 2 13.65 -35.75 55.77
C LYS A 2 13.77 -34.33 56.34
N LYS A 3 14.15 -33.36 55.48
CA LYS A 3 13.44 -32.08 55.28
C LYS A 3 13.96 -31.30 54.04
N ILE A 4 13.30 -31.57 52.92
CA ILE A 4 12.74 -30.68 51.89
C ILE A 4 13.58 -29.46 51.46
N ALA A 5 14.05 -29.54 50.21
CA ALA A 5 14.61 -28.44 49.43
C ALA A 5 13.55 -27.34 49.19
N ALA A 6 13.93 -26.07 49.41
CA ALA A 6 13.13 -24.92 49.04
C ALA A 6 13.70 -24.29 47.76
N SER A 7 13.18 -24.72 46.61
CA SER A 7 13.42 -24.05 45.33
C SER A 7 12.56 -22.80 45.26
N VAL A 8 13.20 -21.62 45.31
CA VAL A 8 12.54 -20.32 45.08
C VAL A 8 12.29 -20.18 43.57
N LEU A 9 11.07 -20.46 43.14
CA LEU A 9 10.56 -20.12 41.81
C LEU A 9 10.20 -18.62 41.82
N VAL A 10 11.14 -17.79 41.36
CA VAL A 10 10.86 -16.39 41.02
C VAL A 10 10.11 -16.39 39.70
N ALA A 11 8.77 -16.29 39.76
CA ALA A 11 7.95 -16.00 38.60
C ALA A 11 8.15 -14.52 38.23
N LEU A 12 9.05 -14.24 37.29
CA LEU A 12 9.11 -12.93 36.62
C LEU A 12 7.87 -12.80 35.73
N VAL A 13 6.85 -12.13 36.26
CA VAL A 13 5.69 -11.70 35.48
C VAL A 13 6.17 -10.59 34.54
N LEU A 14 6.52 -10.95 33.32
CA LEU A 14 6.79 -10.00 32.23
C LEU A 14 5.46 -9.34 31.83
N ALA A 15 4.98 -8.40 32.65
CA ALA A 15 4.03 -7.41 32.17
C ALA A 15 4.76 -6.62 31.09
N GLY A 16 4.45 -6.90 29.82
CA GLY A 16 4.98 -6.16 28.68
C GLY A 16 4.55 -4.70 28.78
N CYS A 17 5.40 -3.86 29.39
CA CYS A 17 5.18 -2.43 29.52
C CYS A 17 5.32 -1.75 28.16
N SER A 18 4.27 -1.76 27.33
CA SER A 18 4.09 -0.65 26.40
C SER A 18 3.74 0.57 27.25
N SER A 19 4.69 1.50 27.41
CA SER A 19 4.42 2.75 28.13
C SER A 19 3.29 3.51 27.42
N PRO A 20 2.49 4.32 28.15
CA PRO A 20 1.45 5.15 27.55
C PRO A 20 1.99 6.03 26.41
N GLU A 21 3.22 6.53 26.54
CA GLU A 21 3.92 7.31 25.51
C GLU A 21 4.16 6.51 24.22
N LYS A 22 4.50 5.22 24.32
CA LYS A 22 4.70 4.36 23.15
C LYS A 22 3.38 4.12 22.42
N GLN A 23 2.30 3.91 23.17
CA GLN A 23 0.96 3.73 22.61
C GLN A 23 0.48 5.00 21.91
N ALA A 24 0.67 6.18 22.52
CA ALA A 24 0.33 7.46 21.92
C ALA A 24 1.07 7.69 20.60
N LYS A 25 2.38 7.44 20.56
CA LYS A 25 3.18 7.54 19.33
C LYS A 25 2.70 6.60 18.23
N GLN A 26 2.34 5.37 18.58
CA GLN A 26 1.80 4.40 17.60
C GLN A 26 0.45 4.85 17.03
N ALA A 27 -0.41 5.44 17.85
CA ALA A 27 -1.68 6.00 17.41
C ALA A 27 -1.48 7.22 16.50
N GLU A 28 -0.57 8.14 16.84
CA GLU A 28 -0.23 9.28 15.99
C GLU A 28 0.35 8.85 14.65
N GLN A 29 1.26 7.87 14.64
CA GLN A 29 1.83 7.33 13.41
C GLN A 29 0.76 6.67 12.52
N PHE A 30 -0.17 5.93 13.11
CA PHE A 30 -1.30 5.36 12.37
C PHE A 30 -2.15 6.46 11.72
N LEU A 31 -2.54 7.50 12.46
CA LEU A 31 -3.32 8.63 11.92
C LEU A 31 -2.56 9.39 10.82
N HIS A 32 -1.26 9.56 10.99
CA HIS A 32 -0.40 10.17 9.98
C HIS A 32 -0.40 9.35 8.68
N ASN A 33 -0.22 8.03 8.79
CA ASN A 33 -0.24 7.12 7.65
C ASN A 33 -1.62 7.11 6.97
N GLU A 34 -2.72 7.03 7.71
CA GLU A 34 -4.08 7.11 7.15
C GLU A 34 -4.31 8.39 6.33
N THR A 35 -3.85 9.52 6.86
CA THR A 35 -3.93 10.81 6.16
C THR A 35 -3.07 10.79 4.89
N GLY A 36 -1.86 10.24 4.99
CA GLY A 36 -0.94 10.08 3.86
C GLY A 36 -1.51 9.17 2.77
N LEU A 37 -2.10 8.04 3.14
CA LEU A 37 -2.69 7.06 2.23
C LEU A 37 -3.86 7.66 1.47
N ALA A 38 -4.74 8.37 2.17
CA ALA A 38 -5.85 9.08 1.54
C ALA A 38 -5.36 10.16 0.56
N ALA A 39 -4.29 10.88 0.90
CA ALA A 39 -3.69 11.86 0.00
C ALA A 39 -3.02 11.20 -1.22
N ALA A 40 -2.25 10.13 -1.00
CA ALA A 40 -1.56 9.39 -2.04
C ALA A 40 -2.56 8.81 -3.06
N GLN A 41 -3.65 8.19 -2.60
CA GLN A 41 -4.70 7.66 -3.47
C GLN A 41 -5.36 8.73 -4.33
N ARG A 42 -5.64 9.92 -3.77
CA ARG A 42 -6.19 11.05 -4.55
C ARG A 42 -5.19 11.57 -5.58
N ASN A 43 -3.91 11.62 -5.21
CA ASN A 43 -2.84 12.17 -6.04
C ASN A 43 -2.30 11.16 -7.07
N ALA A 44 -2.61 9.88 -6.94
CA ALA A 44 -2.25 8.82 -7.88
C ALA A 44 -3.12 8.84 -9.15
N THR A 45 -3.38 10.04 -9.66
CA THR A 45 -4.24 10.33 -10.80
C THR A 45 -3.51 11.25 -11.78
N VAL A 46 -3.58 10.95 -13.08
CA VAL A 46 -3.04 11.81 -14.13
C VAL A 46 -4.04 11.95 -15.29
N ASN A 47 -4.14 13.15 -15.85
CA ASN A 47 -4.85 13.34 -17.12
C ASN A 47 -3.86 13.18 -18.28
N CYS A 48 -4.29 12.50 -19.33
CA CYS A 48 -3.58 12.42 -20.59
C CYS A 48 -4.48 12.92 -21.73
N ASP A 49 -3.87 13.39 -22.81
CA ASP A 49 -4.56 13.84 -24.01
C ASP A 49 -4.58 12.70 -25.05
N ALA A 50 -5.38 12.86 -26.11
CA ALA A 50 -5.52 11.85 -27.16
C ALA A 50 -4.17 11.37 -27.72
N GLN A 51 -3.21 12.28 -27.87
CA GLN A 51 -1.92 12.02 -28.51
C GLN A 51 -0.98 11.17 -27.66
N ASN A 52 -1.12 11.19 -26.32
CA ASN A 52 -0.18 10.53 -25.41
C ASN A 52 -0.84 9.54 -24.46
N CYS A 53 -2.17 9.43 -24.44
CA CYS A 53 -2.86 8.53 -23.52
C CYS A 53 -2.49 7.06 -23.68
N ASP A 54 -2.33 6.57 -24.91
CA ASP A 54 -2.00 5.15 -25.12
C ASP A 54 -0.59 4.83 -24.61
N ALA A 55 0.36 5.75 -24.83
CA ALA A 55 1.70 5.64 -24.27
C ALA A 55 1.70 5.71 -22.74
N ALA A 56 0.95 6.67 -22.16
CA ALA A 56 0.79 6.79 -20.72
C ALA A 56 0.15 5.52 -20.12
N TRP A 57 -0.83 4.93 -20.78
CA TRP A 57 -1.49 3.70 -20.34
C TRP A 57 -0.58 2.48 -20.38
N ALA A 58 0.22 2.34 -21.43
CA ALA A 58 1.26 1.30 -21.50
C ALA A 58 2.31 1.46 -20.38
N LEU A 59 2.69 2.71 -20.07
CA LEU A 59 3.59 3.01 -18.95
C LEU A 59 2.94 2.71 -17.60
N THR A 60 1.63 2.95 -17.42
CA THR A 60 0.89 2.57 -16.22
C THR A 60 0.93 1.07 -16.00
N LYS A 61 0.71 0.26 -17.04
CA LYS A 61 0.86 -1.20 -16.96
C LYS A 61 2.26 -1.59 -16.49
N ARG A 62 3.29 -1.04 -17.13
CA ARG A 62 4.69 -1.31 -16.76
C ARG A 62 5.00 -0.90 -15.32
N TYR A 63 4.44 0.21 -14.86
CA TYR A 63 4.57 0.68 -13.48
C TYR A 63 3.97 -0.33 -12.49
N ILE A 64 2.76 -0.82 -12.78
CA ILE A 64 2.09 -1.84 -11.97
C ILE A 64 2.92 -3.12 -11.92
N GLU A 65 3.44 -3.59 -13.06
CA GLU A 65 4.29 -4.80 -13.14
C GLU A 65 5.60 -4.66 -12.34
N GLN A 66 6.13 -3.45 -12.16
CA GLN A 66 7.36 -3.21 -11.39
C GLN A 66 7.14 -3.12 -9.88
N HIS A 67 5.91 -2.85 -9.45
CA HIS A 67 5.61 -2.47 -8.07
C HIS A 67 4.60 -3.40 -7.37
N SER A 68 3.88 -4.23 -8.11
CA SER A 68 2.95 -5.21 -7.54
C SER A 68 3.69 -6.49 -7.17
N ASP A 69 3.37 -7.02 -5.99
CA ASP A 69 3.79 -8.36 -5.55
C ASP A 69 3.03 -9.47 -6.33
N THR A 70 1.89 -9.13 -6.94
CA THR A 70 1.08 -10.01 -7.78
C THR A 70 1.17 -9.66 -9.27
N HIS A 71 0.95 -10.66 -10.13
CA HIS A 71 1.04 -10.50 -11.57
C HIS A 71 -0.22 -9.84 -12.16
N VAL A 72 -0.07 -9.14 -13.29
CA VAL A 72 -1.20 -8.59 -14.06
C VAL A 72 -2.02 -9.74 -14.66
N THR A 73 -3.32 -9.78 -14.36
CA THR A 73 -4.28 -10.79 -14.84
C THR A 73 -5.14 -10.26 -15.98
N ARG A 74 -5.35 -8.95 -16.04
CA ARG A 74 -6.09 -8.25 -17.10
C ARG A 74 -5.41 -6.93 -17.42
N ALA A 75 -5.28 -6.62 -18.70
CA ALA A 75 -4.89 -5.30 -19.17
C ALA A 75 -5.57 -5.04 -20.51
N ASP A 76 -6.56 -4.16 -20.51
CA ASP A 76 -7.31 -3.77 -21.69
C ASP A 76 -7.40 -2.25 -21.81
N ALA A 77 -8.31 -1.74 -22.65
CA ALA A 77 -8.43 -0.31 -22.91
C ALA A 77 -8.91 0.53 -21.71
N VAL A 78 -9.51 -0.08 -20.69
CA VAL A 78 -10.15 0.65 -19.57
C VAL A 78 -9.66 0.21 -18.19
N ALA A 79 -9.08 -0.99 -18.07
CA ALA A 79 -8.62 -1.52 -16.79
C ALA A 79 -7.28 -2.27 -16.90
N ILE A 80 -6.46 -2.12 -15.86
CA ILE A 80 -5.34 -3.01 -15.55
C ILE A 80 -5.59 -3.59 -14.17
N GLU A 81 -5.68 -4.91 -14.07
CA GLU A 81 -5.93 -5.63 -12.83
C GLU A 81 -4.78 -6.59 -12.57
N THR A 82 -4.44 -6.74 -11.29
CA THR A 82 -3.50 -7.73 -10.80
C THR A 82 -4.25 -8.79 -10.00
N ASP A 83 -3.61 -9.94 -9.80
CA ASP A 83 -4.16 -10.98 -8.94
C ASP A 83 -4.32 -10.48 -7.49
N VAL A 84 -5.24 -11.09 -6.76
CA VAL A 84 -5.52 -10.72 -5.36
C VAL A 84 -4.31 -11.11 -4.50
N PRO A 85 -3.80 -10.20 -3.64
CA PRO A 85 -2.66 -10.49 -2.79
C PRO A 85 -2.99 -11.63 -1.81
N SER A 86 -2.21 -12.72 -1.87
CA SER A 86 -2.46 -13.96 -1.12
C SER A 86 -1.63 -14.06 0.16
N GLY A 87 -0.41 -13.51 0.17
CA GLY A 87 0.46 -13.43 1.34
C GLY A 87 0.20 -12.17 2.18
N SER A 88 0.45 -12.25 3.48
CA SER A 88 0.42 -11.08 4.37
C SER A 88 1.49 -10.07 3.95
N GLY A 89 1.14 -8.79 3.87
CA GLY A 89 2.04 -7.72 3.43
C GLY A 89 2.18 -7.60 1.90
N ASP A 90 1.61 -8.52 1.12
CA ASP A 90 1.63 -8.44 -0.34
C ASP A 90 0.79 -7.24 -0.80
N ALA A 91 1.41 -6.34 -1.57
CA ALA A 91 0.76 -5.20 -2.19
C ALA A 91 0.45 -5.48 -3.66
N ALA A 92 -0.81 -5.32 -4.04
CA ALA A 92 -1.28 -5.42 -5.42
C ALA A 92 -1.78 -4.06 -5.90
N PHE A 93 -1.36 -3.66 -7.11
CA PHE A 93 -1.79 -2.41 -7.71
C PHE A 93 -2.64 -2.65 -8.95
N SER A 94 -3.62 -1.79 -9.18
CA SER A 94 -4.49 -1.82 -10.35
C SER A 94 -4.69 -0.41 -10.87
N ALA A 95 -5.23 -0.25 -12.08
CA ALA A 95 -5.54 1.06 -12.61
C ALA A 95 -6.81 1.09 -13.45
N SER A 96 -7.47 2.24 -13.47
CA SER A 96 -8.54 2.57 -14.41
C SER A 96 -8.08 3.60 -15.42
N ARG A 97 -8.69 3.55 -16.61
CA ARG A 97 -8.62 4.58 -17.64
C ARG A 97 -10.03 5.07 -17.94
N ASP A 98 -10.35 6.24 -17.41
CA ASP A 98 -11.67 6.86 -17.51
C ASP A 98 -11.66 7.95 -18.58
N ALA A 99 -12.52 7.83 -19.60
CA ALA A 99 -12.57 8.80 -20.70
C ALA A 99 -12.88 10.22 -20.19
N LYS A 100 -12.15 11.21 -20.73
CA LYS A 100 -12.28 12.62 -20.35
C LYS A 100 -12.04 13.53 -21.55
N GLY A 101 -13.13 13.99 -22.17
CA GLY A 101 -13.05 14.75 -23.42
C GLY A 101 -12.40 13.91 -24.53
N ALA A 102 -11.36 14.45 -25.17
CA ALA A 102 -10.57 13.71 -26.16
C ALA A 102 -9.49 12.80 -25.53
N GLY A 103 -9.25 12.93 -24.22
CA GLY A 103 -8.24 12.19 -23.48
C GLY A 103 -8.83 11.25 -22.44
N ALA A 104 -8.08 10.99 -21.37
CA ALA A 104 -8.51 10.15 -20.27
C ALA A 104 -7.88 10.58 -18.94
N THR A 105 -8.49 10.11 -17.86
CA THR A 105 -7.94 10.13 -16.50
C THR A 105 -7.44 8.73 -16.19
N LEU A 106 -6.16 8.61 -15.84
CA LEU A 106 -5.56 7.36 -15.40
C LEU A 106 -5.42 7.39 -13.88
N THR A 107 -6.03 6.44 -13.20
CA THR A 107 -6.02 6.37 -11.73
C THR A 107 -5.37 5.07 -11.28
N LEU A 108 -4.38 5.15 -10.39
CA LEU A 108 -3.75 3.98 -9.76
C LEU A 108 -4.41 3.69 -8.41
N PHE A 109 -4.67 2.43 -8.14
CA PHE A 109 -5.25 1.93 -6.90
C PHE A 109 -4.31 0.93 -6.24
N ALA A 110 -4.49 0.73 -4.94
CA ALA A 110 -3.70 -0.22 -4.18
C ALA A 110 -4.59 -1.08 -3.27
N GLN A 111 -4.20 -2.34 -3.12
CA GLN A 111 -4.69 -3.25 -2.11
C GLN A 111 -3.49 -3.88 -1.42
N CYS A 112 -3.57 -4.10 -0.10
CA CYS A 112 -2.55 -4.83 0.62
C CYS A 112 -3.17 -5.78 1.64
N ARG A 113 -2.73 -7.03 1.62
CA ARG A 113 -3.27 -8.07 2.50
C ARG A 113 -2.71 -7.92 3.91
N GLY A 114 -3.58 -8.00 4.92
CA GLY A 114 -3.18 -7.86 6.32
C GLY A 114 -3.02 -6.41 6.79
N MET A 115 -3.28 -5.42 5.91
CA MET A 115 -3.22 -4.00 6.25
C MET A 115 -4.25 -3.59 7.30
N TYR A 116 -5.50 -4.02 7.12
CA TYR A 116 -6.60 -3.72 8.04
C TYR A 116 -7.20 -5.00 8.59
N GLY A 117 -7.51 -4.99 9.89
CA GLY A 117 -8.30 -6.01 10.57
C GLY A 117 -9.80 -5.72 10.50
N PRO A 118 -10.59 -6.43 11.33
CA PRO A 118 -12.01 -6.13 11.50
C PRO A 118 -12.25 -4.65 11.84
N ASP A 119 -13.36 -4.09 11.35
CA ASP A 119 -13.78 -2.71 11.60
C ASP A 119 -12.76 -1.63 11.20
N GLY A 120 -11.82 -1.95 10.30
CA GLY A 120 -10.77 -1.01 9.85
C GLY A 120 -9.66 -0.80 10.88
N ALA A 121 -9.57 -1.65 11.90
CA ALA A 121 -8.47 -1.59 12.86
C ALA A 121 -7.11 -1.82 12.18
N LYS A 122 -6.04 -1.24 12.75
CA LYS A 122 -4.67 -1.47 12.30
C LYS A 122 -4.36 -2.97 12.26
N GLY A 123 -4.10 -3.51 11.08
CA GLY A 123 -3.71 -4.91 10.89
C GLY A 123 -2.24 -5.16 11.24
N SER A 124 -1.84 -6.44 11.24
CA SER A 124 -0.47 -6.87 11.56
C SER A 124 0.57 -6.27 10.63
N ASP A 125 0.23 -6.12 9.36
CA ASP A 125 1.15 -5.71 8.30
C ASP A 125 0.90 -4.27 7.85
N TYR A 126 0.14 -3.51 8.65
CA TYR A 126 -0.24 -2.14 8.31
C TYR A 126 0.95 -1.26 7.98
N ASP A 127 2.01 -1.29 8.79
CA ASP A 127 3.16 -0.39 8.58
C ASP A 127 3.93 -0.75 7.30
N GLU A 128 4.11 -2.04 7.01
CA GLU A 128 4.71 -2.51 5.75
C GLU A 128 3.85 -2.13 4.54
N CYS A 129 2.55 -2.41 4.61
CA CYS A 129 1.59 -2.05 3.56
C CYS A 129 1.56 -0.54 3.32
N ALA A 130 1.50 0.26 4.39
CA ALA A 130 1.46 1.72 4.29
C ALA A 130 2.72 2.25 3.60
N GLU A 131 3.91 1.74 3.96
CA GLU A 131 5.16 2.13 3.32
C GLU A 131 5.15 1.81 1.80
N LYS A 132 4.80 0.57 1.43
CA LYS A 132 4.73 0.15 0.02
C LYS A 132 3.75 1.01 -0.77
N ILE A 133 2.54 1.21 -0.26
CA ILE A 133 1.48 1.98 -0.93
C ILE A 133 1.88 3.44 -1.08
N LEU A 134 2.35 4.08 0.00
CA LEU A 134 2.75 5.49 -0.02
C LEU A 134 3.89 5.73 -1.01
N LYS A 135 4.89 4.85 -1.03
CA LYS A 135 6.03 4.97 -1.95
C LYS A 135 5.58 4.83 -3.41
N THR A 136 4.77 3.81 -3.72
CA THR A 136 4.34 3.53 -5.08
C THR A 136 3.33 4.58 -5.59
N GLN A 137 2.30 4.91 -4.82
CA GLN A 137 1.29 5.88 -5.28
C GLN A 137 1.85 7.29 -5.45
N ASN A 138 2.74 7.75 -4.56
CA ASN A 138 3.38 9.06 -4.72
C ASN A 138 4.42 9.10 -5.85
N GLY A 139 4.97 7.94 -6.26
CA GLY A 139 5.92 7.83 -7.37
C GLY A 139 5.27 7.79 -8.76
N TYR A 140 4.01 7.38 -8.85
CA TYR A 140 3.32 7.08 -10.11
C TYR A 140 3.33 8.24 -11.12
N VAL A 141 2.88 9.42 -10.72
CA VAL A 141 2.77 10.57 -11.63
C VAL A 141 4.16 11.03 -12.10
N ALA A 142 5.15 11.00 -11.21
CA ALA A 142 6.52 11.35 -11.55
C ALA A 142 7.13 10.36 -12.56
N PHE A 143 6.89 9.06 -12.37
CA PHE A 143 7.31 8.02 -13.29
C PHE A 143 6.74 8.24 -14.69
N LEU A 144 5.43 8.51 -14.81
CA LEU A 144 4.82 8.75 -16.11
C LEU A 144 5.44 9.97 -16.80
N ARG A 145 5.55 11.11 -16.10
CA ARG A 145 6.16 12.33 -16.66
C ARG A 145 7.57 12.09 -17.18
N ALA A 146 8.40 11.38 -16.41
CA ALA A 146 9.78 11.10 -16.78
C ALA A 146 9.91 10.23 -18.05
N HIS A 147 8.91 9.39 -18.34
CA HIS A 147 8.93 8.48 -19.48
C HIS A 147 8.09 8.93 -20.67
N THR A 148 7.24 9.94 -20.52
CA THR A 148 6.52 10.59 -21.62
C THR A 148 7.27 11.75 -22.25
N SER A 149 8.16 12.42 -21.51
CA SER A 149 8.94 13.57 -22.01
C SER A 149 10.21 13.19 -22.80
N GLY A 150 10.52 11.89 -22.89
CA GLY A 150 11.72 11.37 -23.57
C GLY A 150 11.47 10.74 -24.94
N GLN A 151 10.28 10.95 -25.53
CA GLN A 151 9.90 10.46 -26.86
C GLN A 151 9.59 11.60 -27.82
#